data_AF-A0A0J7J7U3-F1
#
_entry.id   AF-A0A0J7J7U3-F1
#
_cell.length_a   1.000
_cell.length_b   1.000
_cell.length_c   1.000
_cell.angle_alpha   90.00
_cell.angle_beta   90.00
_cell.angle_gamma   90.00
#
_symmetry.space_group_name_H-M   'P 1'
#
loop_
_entity.id
_entity.type
_entity.pdbx_description
1 polymer ?
#
loop_
_entity_poly.entity_id
_entity_poly.type
_entity_poly.pdbx_seq_one_letter_code
_entity_poly.pdbx_strand_id
1 'polypeptide(L)'
;MKLGRCPVCHSHLHLDALIQDDAGSELLGLLASLGRPLARPLVQYLALFRPAKSDLSNARALKLAQDTLAIADRDSLIAGLQDTVRSLHEKRQRGETKPLKNHNYLKQVLASVAPDARKPGAESDSNRPTSWEKKQGVEETPEESRRKWEAQMRRLGVDPEQFNTKRNTGG
;
A
#
# COMPACT_ATOMS: atom_id res chain seq x y z
N MET A 1 -23.50 -18.34 -19.31
CA MET A 1 -23.65 -19.35 -18.23
C MET A 1 -23.83 -18.67 -16.88
N LYS A 2 -24.85 -19.00 -16.09
CA LYS A 2 -25.11 -18.36 -14.78
C LYS A 2 -24.15 -18.91 -13.71
N LEU A 3 -23.32 -18.04 -13.15
CA LEU A 3 -22.39 -18.35 -12.07
C LEU A 3 -23.05 -18.22 -10.68
N GLY A 4 -23.92 -17.22 -10.50
CA GLY A 4 -24.54 -16.97 -9.20
C GLY A 4 -25.47 -15.76 -9.20
N ARG A 5 -25.78 -15.27 -8.00
CA ARG A 5 -26.57 -14.06 -7.76
C ARG A 5 -25.82 -13.16 -6.77
N CYS A 6 -25.72 -11.86 -7.07
CA CYS A 6 -25.14 -10.90 -6.15
C CYS A 6 -25.97 -10.84 -4.85
N PRO A 7 -25.37 -10.97 -3.65
CA PRO A 7 -26.11 -10.90 -2.40
C PRO A 7 -26.55 -9.47 -2.05
N VAL A 8 -26.01 -8.45 -2.74
CA VAL A 8 -26.29 -7.03 -2.46
C VAL A 8 -27.42 -6.48 -3.34
N CYS A 9 -27.30 -6.62 -4.67
CA CYS A 9 -28.28 -6.08 -5.62
C CYS A 9 -29.15 -7.15 -6.30
N HIS A 10 -28.94 -8.42 -5.98
CA HIS A 10 -29.66 -9.56 -6.56
C HIS A 10 -29.54 -9.75 -8.08
N SER A 11 -28.68 -9.00 -8.78
CA SER A 11 -28.39 -9.23 -10.20
C SER A 11 -27.78 -10.62 -10.43
N HIS A 12 -28.07 -11.20 -11.60
CA HIS A 12 -27.44 -12.45 -12.04
C HIS A 12 -26.00 -12.21 -12.48
N LEU A 13 -25.09 -13.06 -12.01
CA LEU A 13 -23.68 -13.04 -12.43
C LEU A 13 -23.49 -14.09 -13.51
N HIS A 14 -23.15 -13.64 -14.73
CA HIS A 14 -22.93 -14.49 -15.89
C HIS A 14 -21.43 -14.59 -16.18
N LEU A 15 -20.91 -15.82 -16.31
CA LEU A 15 -19.46 -16.02 -16.48
C LEU A 15 -18.93 -15.37 -17.77
N ASP A 16 -19.71 -15.46 -18.85
CA ASP A 16 -19.44 -14.84 -20.15
C ASP A 16 -19.37 -13.31 -20.07
N ALA A 17 -20.15 -12.68 -19.18
CA ALA A 17 -20.09 -11.24 -18.94
C ALA A 17 -18.85 -10.83 -18.13
N LEU A 18 -18.36 -11.68 -17.22
CA LEU A 18 -17.21 -11.38 -16.36
C LEU A 18 -15.87 -11.39 -17.11
N ILE A 19 -15.79 -12.10 -18.25
CA ILE A 19 -14.58 -12.23 -19.06
C ILE A 19 -14.56 -11.34 -20.31
N GLN A 20 -15.57 -10.47 -20.51
CA GLN A 20 -15.61 -9.54 -21.65
C GLN A 20 -14.47 -8.51 -21.61
N ASP A 21 -14.06 -8.12 -20.40
CA ASP A 21 -12.93 -7.24 -20.20
C ASP A 21 -11.64 -8.06 -20.14
N ASP A 22 -10.65 -7.72 -20.97
CA ASP A 22 -9.39 -8.48 -21.09
C ASP A 22 -8.67 -8.59 -19.74
N ALA A 23 -8.57 -7.49 -18.99
CA ALA A 23 -7.92 -7.50 -17.69
C ALA A 23 -8.69 -8.35 -16.66
N GLY A 24 -10.02 -8.32 -16.72
CA GLY A 24 -10.89 -9.17 -15.90
C GLY A 24 -10.72 -10.65 -16.24
N SER A 25 -10.66 -10.99 -17.52
CA SER A 25 -10.41 -12.33 -18.02
C SER A 25 -9.05 -12.86 -17.56
N GLU A 26 -7.98 -12.07 -17.72
CA GLU A 26 -6.63 -12.44 -17.29
C GLU A 26 -6.55 -12.61 -15.77
N LEU A 27 -7.17 -11.71 -14.99
CA LEU A 27 -7.23 -11.83 -13.54
C LEU A 27 -7.94 -13.12 -13.10
N LEU A 28 -9.05 -13.49 -13.75
CA LEU A 28 -9.75 -14.73 -13.46
C LEU A 28 -8.90 -15.96 -13.81
N GLY A 29 -8.19 -15.93 -14.94
CA GLY A 29 -7.24 -16.97 -15.32
C GLY A 29 -6.10 -17.14 -14.32
N LEU A 30 -5.52 -16.02 -13.85
CA LEU A 30 -4.51 -16.00 -12.79
C LEU A 30 -5.06 -16.62 -11.50
N LEU A 31 -6.24 -16.20 -11.03
CA LEU A 31 -6.83 -16.73 -9.81
C LEU A 31 -7.14 -18.24 -9.92
N ALA A 32 -7.55 -18.72 -11.09
CA ALA A 32 -7.83 -20.13 -11.34
C ALA A 32 -6.56 -21.00 -11.22
N SER A 33 -5.40 -20.49 -11.64
CA SER A 33 -4.13 -21.25 -11.62
C SER A 33 -3.50 -21.38 -10.23
N LEU A 34 -3.82 -20.49 -9.30
CA LEU A 34 -3.22 -20.48 -7.95
C LEU A 34 -3.81 -21.55 -7.00
N GLY A 35 -4.96 -22.12 -7.31
CA GLY A 35 -5.70 -23.00 -6.40
C GLY A 35 -6.31 -22.28 -5.19
N ARG A 36 -7.30 -22.92 -4.57
CA ARG A 36 -8.16 -22.30 -3.53
C ARG A 36 -7.43 -21.69 -2.32
N PRO A 37 -6.39 -22.33 -1.73
CA PRO A 37 -5.74 -21.82 -0.52
C PRO A 37 -5.08 -20.45 -0.69
N LEU A 38 -4.57 -20.13 -1.88
CA LEU A 38 -3.94 -18.84 -2.18
C LEU A 38 -4.90 -17.86 -2.88
N ALA A 39 -5.73 -18.35 -3.81
CA ALA A 39 -6.65 -17.50 -4.55
C ALA A 39 -7.64 -16.76 -3.62
N ARG A 40 -8.20 -17.45 -2.62
CA ARG A 40 -9.19 -16.88 -1.70
C ARG A 40 -8.64 -15.74 -0.82
N PRO A 41 -7.49 -15.88 -0.12
CA PRO A 41 -6.92 -14.77 0.63
C PRO A 41 -6.42 -13.65 -0.29
N LEU A 42 -5.93 -13.95 -1.50
CA LEU A 42 -5.55 -12.93 -2.47
C LEU A 42 -6.75 -12.06 -2.89
N VAL A 43 -7.90 -12.64 -3.22
CA VAL A 43 -9.12 -11.88 -3.54
C VAL A 43 -9.55 -10.98 -2.38
N GLN A 44 -9.51 -11.49 -1.15
CA GLN A 44 -9.83 -10.69 0.03
C GLN A 44 -8.84 -9.54 0.24
N TYR A 45 -7.55 -9.79 0.01
CA TYR A 45 -6.52 -8.78 0.10
C TYR A 45 -6.71 -7.67 -0.95
N LEU A 46 -7.03 -8.02 -2.20
CA LEU A 46 -7.32 -7.04 -3.26
C LEU A 46 -8.51 -6.14 -2.89
N ALA A 47 -9.52 -6.67 -2.21
CA ALA A 47 -10.66 -5.88 -1.74
C ALA A 47 -10.26 -4.78 -0.73
N LEU A 48 -9.10 -4.90 -0.07
CA LEU A 48 -8.59 -3.88 0.86
C LEU A 48 -8.09 -2.61 0.15
N PHE A 49 -7.88 -2.67 -1.17
CA PHE A 49 -7.48 -1.54 -2.01
C PHE A 49 -8.68 -0.76 -2.58
N ARG A 50 -9.92 -1.24 -2.40
CA ARG A 50 -11.11 -0.58 -2.93
C ARG A 50 -11.28 0.81 -2.30
N PRO A 51 -11.29 1.90 -3.09
CA PRO A 51 -11.60 3.23 -2.59
C PRO A 51 -13.04 3.34 -2.08
N ALA A 52 -13.32 4.33 -1.23
CA ALA A 52 -14.66 4.51 -0.65
C ALA A 52 -15.72 4.96 -1.67
N LYS A 53 -15.31 5.68 -2.73
CA LYS A 53 -16.22 6.34 -3.69
C LYS A 53 -16.28 5.67 -5.07
N SER A 54 -15.47 4.65 -5.30
CA SER A 54 -15.29 4.05 -6.62
C SER A 54 -14.86 2.61 -6.51
N ASP A 55 -15.13 1.82 -7.54
CA ASP A 55 -14.63 0.46 -7.62
C ASP A 55 -13.14 0.38 -7.97
N LEU A 56 -12.55 -0.75 -7.63
CA LEU A 56 -11.22 -1.13 -8.07
C LEU A 56 -11.32 -1.65 -9.52
N SER A 57 -10.65 -1.00 -10.47
CA SER A 57 -10.65 -1.46 -11.86
C SER A 57 -9.95 -2.81 -12.00
N ASN A 58 -10.38 -3.62 -12.98
CA ASN A 58 -9.79 -4.94 -13.24
C ASN A 58 -8.30 -4.84 -13.58
N ALA A 59 -7.90 -3.89 -14.43
CA ALA A 59 -6.50 -3.65 -14.77
C ALA A 59 -5.63 -3.36 -13.53
N ARG A 60 -6.15 -2.57 -12.58
CA ARG A 60 -5.45 -2.29 -11.33
C ARG A 60 -5.44 -3.50 -10.41
N ALA A 61 -6.54 -4.26 -10.33
CA ALA A 61 -6.63 -5.48 -9.54
C ALA A 61 -5.65 -6.56 -10.05
N LEU A 62 -5.55 -6.73 -11.36
CA LEU A 62 -4.59 -7.62 -12.01
C LEU A 62 -3.15 -7.26 -11.67
N LYS A 63 -2.79 -5.98 -11.83
CA LYS A 63 -1.45 -5.49 -11.47
C LYS A 63 -1.14 -5.75 -9.98
N LEU A 64 -2.06 -5.40 -9.09
CA LEU A 64 -1.89 -5.65 -7.64
C LEU A 64 -1.75 -7.15 -7.33
N ALA A 65 -2.46 -8.02 -8.06
CA ALA A 65 -2.36 -9.46 -7.88
C ALA A 65 -0.98 -9.98 -8.29
N GLN A 66 -0.49 -9.59 -9.47
CA GLN A 66 0.84 -9.95 -9.97
C GLN A 66 1.94 -9.42 -9.05
N ASP A 67 1.87 -8.15 -8.66
CA ASP A 67 2.80 -7.51 -7.73
C ASP A 67 2.83 -8.26 -6.39
N THR A 68 1.66 -8.69 -5.88
CA THR A 68 1.56 -9.47 -4.63
C THR A 68 2.25 -10.82 -4.74
N LEU A 69 2.02 -11.55 -5.83
CA LEU A 69 2.61 -12.88 -6.07
C LEU A 69 4.14 -12.82 -6.23
N ALA A 70 4.68 -11.68 -6.62
CA ALA A 70 6.12 -11.46 -6.73
C ALA A 70 6.82 -11.23 -5.37
N ILE A 71 6.08 -10.91 -4.30
CA ILE A 71 6.68 -10.51 -3.00
C ILE A 71 7.37 -11.67 -2.27
N ALA A 72 6.76 -12.85 -2.25
CA ALA A 72 7.24 -13.99 -1.47
C ALA A 72 6.89 -15.33 -2.14
N ASP A 73 7.31 -16.44 -1.53
CA ASP A 73 6.87 -17.77 -1.92
C ASP A 73 5.39 -18.01 -1.58
N ARG A 74 4.85 -19.12 -2.08
CA ARG A 74 3.43 -19.46 -1.98
C ARG A 74 2.96 -19.57 -0.53
N ASP A 75 3.69 -20.28 0.32
CA ASP A 75 3.22 -20.64 1.65
C ASP A 75 3.27 -19.43 2.58
N SER A 76 4.34 -18.64 2.46
CA SER A 76 4.47 -17.36 3.16
C SER A 76 3.39 -16.36 2.74
N LEU A 77 3.03 -16.31 1.44
CA LEU A 77 1.92 -15.48 0.98
C LEU A 77 0.57 -15.92 1.54
N ILE A 78 0.30 -17.23 1.63
CA ILE A 78 -0.95 -17.72 2.23
C ILE A 78 -1.09 -17.20 3.65
N ALA A 79 -0.07 -17.40 4.50
CA ALA A 79 -0.09 -16.94 5.88
C ALA A 79 -0.15 -15.40 5.99
N GLY A 80 0.74 -14.69 5.27
CA GLY A 80 0.85 -13.24 5.34
C GLY A 80 -0.41 -12.51 4.84
N LEU A 81 -1.07 -13.01 3.80
CA LEU A 81 -2.32 -12.44 3.30
C LEU A 81 -3.48 -12.66 4.29
N GLN A 82 -3.59 -13.85 4.88
CA GLN A 82 -4.62 -14.15 5.87
C GLN A 82 -4.50 -13.26 7.10
N ASP A 83 -3.29 -13.11 7.63
CA ASP A 83 -3.01 -12.26 8.79
C ASP A 83 -3.28 -10.78 8.47
N THR A 84 -2.84 -10.33 7.29
CA THR A 84 -3.10 -8.96 6.83
C THR A 84 -4.59 -8.66 6.75
N VAL A 85 -5.38 -9.55 6.14
CA VAL A 85 -6.83 -9.39 6.01
C VAL A 85 -7.49 -9.37 7.40
N ARG A 86 -7.12 -10.29 8.29
CA ARG A 86 -7.64 -10.36 9.66
C ARG A 86 -7.38 -9.06 10.42
N SER A 87 -6.12 -8.60 10.48
CA SER A 87 -5.75 -7.39 11.21
C SER A 87 -6.43 -6.13 10.66
N LEU A 88 -6.60 -6.01 9.34
CA LEU A 88 -7.24 -4.84 8.74
C LEU A 88 -8.76 -4.86 8.90
N HIS A 89 -9.39 -6.04 8.93
CA HIS A 89 -10.81 -6.14 9.29
C HIS A 89 -11.07 -5.72 10.74
N GLU A 90 -10.22 -6.15 11.68
CA GLU A 90 -10.31 -5.71 13.08
C GLU A 90 -10.12 -4.18 13.23
N LYS A 91 -9.16 -3.59 12.51
CA LYS A 91 -8.98 -2.13 12.47
C LYS A 91 -10.20 -1.41 11.93
N ARG A 92 -10.83 -1.93 10.88
CA ARG A 92 -12.08 -1.39 10.31
C ARG A 92 -13.24 -1.46 11.30
N GLN A 93 -13.37 -2.54 12.06
CA GLN A 93 -14.37 -2.67 13.12
C GLN A 93 -14.17 -1.64 14.23
N ARG A 94 -12.93 -1.20 14.47
CA ARG A 94 -12.58 -0.11 15.40
C ARG A 94 -12.71 1.30 14.79
N GLY A 95 -13.17 1.43 13.54
CA GLY A 95 -13.41 2.71 12.87
C GLY A 95 -12.29 3.19 11.93
N GLU A 96 -11.18 2.44 11.79
CA GLU A 96 -10.13 2.77 10.83
C GLU A 96 -10.46 2.21 9.42
N THR A 97 -11.01 3.06 8.55
CA THR A 97 -11.57 2.63 7.25
C THR A 97 -10.70 2.96 6.04
N LYS A 98 -9.43 3.35 6.24
CA LYS A 98 -8.57 3.78 5.12
C LYS A 98 -8.21 2.60 4.20
N PRO A 99 -8.43 2.72 2.87
CA PRO A 99 -7.96 1.72 1.91
C PRO A 99 -6.43 1.63 1.88
N LEU A 100 -5.92 0.45 1.51
CA LEU A 100 -4.49 0.30 1.25
C LEU A 100 -4.09 1.06 -0.02
N LYS A 101 -2.90 1.67 0.02
CA LYS A 101 -2.31 2.37 -1.12
C LYS A 101 -1.25 1.55 -1.84
N ASN A 102 -0.58 0.65 -1.12
CA ASN A 102 0.53 -0.17 -1.59
C ASN A 102 0.67 -1.44 -0.72
N HIS A 103 1.68 -2.25 -1.02
CA HIS A 103 1.95 -3.53 -0.34
C HIS A 103 2.80 -3.42 0.94
N ASN A 104 3.11 -2.22 1.43
CA ASN A 104 4.05 -2.05 2.55
C ASN A 104 3.58 -2.76 3.82
N TYR A 105 2.27 -2.73 4.10
CA TYR A 105 1.71 -3.46 5.24
C TYR A 105 1.90 -4.97 5.12
N LEU A 106 1.66 -5.54 3.92
CA LEU A 106 1.88 -6.96 3.69
C LEU A 106 3.36 -7.33 3.84
N LYS A 107 4.28 -6.50 3.33
CA LYS A 107 5.72 -6.70 3.50
C LYS A 107 6.12 -6.70 4.98
N GLN A 108 5.54 -5.83 5.81
CA GLN A 108 5.76 -5.81 7.26
C GLN A 108 5.24 -7.08 7.94
N VAL A 109 4.03 -7.54 7.57
CA VAL A 109 3.46 -8.79 8.10
C VAL A 109 4.33 -9.98 7.71
N LEU A 110 4.75 -10.09 6.45
CA LEU A 110 5.64 -11.16 6.00
C LEU A 110 6.97 -11.18 6.76
N ALA A 111 7.56 -10.02 7.04
CA ALA A 111 8.77 -9.93 7.85
C ALA A 111 8.58 -10.46 9.28
N SER A 112 7.36 -10.37 9.84
CA SER A 112 7.04 -10.92 11.16
C SER A 112 6.69 -12.42 11.17
N VAL A 113 6.12 -12.93 10.07
CA VAL A 113 5.63 -14.31 9.99
C VAL A 113 6.69 -15.27 9.43
N ALA A 114 7.57 -14.79 8.55
CA ALA A 114 8.62 -15.59 7.93
C ALA A 114 9.79 -14.70 7.48
N PRO A 115 10.80 -14.43 8.33
CA PRO A 115 11.91 -13.53 7.99
C PRO A 115 12.69 -13.98 6.75
N ASP A 116 12.76 -15.29 6.48
CA ASP A 116 13.50 -15.87 5.35
C ASP A 116 12.70 -15.90 4.03
N ALA A 117 11.39 -15.59 4.07
CA ALA A 117 10.50 -15.68 2.91
C ALA A 117 10.61 -14.52 1.92
N ARG A 118 11.44 -13.50 2.22
CA ARG A 118 11.64 -12.37 1.32
C ARG A 118 12.35 -12.86 0.07
N LYS A 119 11.62 -12.93 -1.05
CA LYS A 119 12.27 -12.89 -2.36
C LYS A 119 12.95 -11.52 -2.47
N PRO A 120 14.26 -11.43 -2.78
CA PRO A 120 14.88 -10.16 -3.08
C PRO A 120 14.29 -9.65 -4.39
N GLY A 121 13.16 -8.94 -4.30
CA GLY A 121 12.59 -8.21 -5.42
C GLY A 121 13.52 -7.07 -5.79
N ALA A 122 13.68 -6.81 -7.10
CA ALA A 122 14.39 -5.66 -7.62
C ALA A 122 13.92 -4.40 -6.90
N GLU A 123 14.81 -3.87 -6.06
CA GLU A 123 14.54 -2.82 -5.09
C GLU A 123 14.33 -1.53 -5.87
N SER A 124 13.09 -1.07 -6.02
CA SER A 124 12.85 0.28 -6.52
C SER A 124 13.33 1.23 -5.41
N ASP A 125 14.45 1.88 -5.67
CA ASP A 125 15.10 2.89 -4.84
C ASP A 125 14.06 3.86 -4.24
N SER A 126 13.65 3.56 -3.01
CA SER A 126 12.78 4.41 -2.23
C SER A 126 13.58 5.02 -1.10
N ASN A 127 14.66 5.73 -1.44
CA ASN A 127 15.23 6.75 -0.58
C ASN A 127 14.30 7.97 -0.54
N ARG A 128 13.08 7.79 -0.02
CA ARG A 128 12.19 8.87 0.36
C ARG A 128 11.96 8.76 1.86
N PRO A 129 12.59 9.58 2.69
CA PRO A 129 12.39 9.51 4.13
C PRO A 129 10.94 9.91 4.43
N THR A 130 10.14 8.93 4.85
CA THR A 130 8.81 9.17 5.39
C THR A 130 8.96 9.80 6.77
N SER A 131 8.66 11.09 6.85
CA SER A 131 8.70 11.88 8.09
C SER A 131 7.63 11.40 9.07
N TRP A 132 8.00 10.54 10.03
CA TRP A 132 7.43 10.50 11.38
C TRP A 132 8.15 9.54 12.35
N GLU A 133 9.34 9.04 12.05
CA GLU A 133 10.18 8.49 13.13
C GLU A 133 10.62 9.64 14.05
N LYS A 134 9.83 9.88 15.11
CA LYS A 134 10.28 10.61 16.29
C LYS A 134 11.44 9.82 16.89
N LYS A 135 12.65 10.11 16.43
CA LYS A 135 13.85 9.84 17.24
C LYS A 135 13.74 10.73 18.47
N GLN A 136 13.49 10.09 19.60
CA GLN A 136 13.75 10.68 20.90
C GLN A 136 15.20 11.17 20.91
N GLY A 137 15.38 12.48 21.07
CA GLY A 137 16.68 13.12 21.14
C GLY A 137 16.49 14.58 21.48
N VAL A 138 16.96 14.94 22.68
CA VAL A 138 17.34 16.27 23.21
C VAL A 138 16.67 17.49 22.54
N GLU A 139 15.94 18.28 23.32
CA GLU A 139 15.39 19.58 22.89
C GLU A 139 16.53 20.50 22.38
N GLU A 140 16.77 20.50 21.08
CA GLU A 140 17.68 21.46 20.45
C GLU A 140 17.02 22.84 20.47
N THR A 141 17.76 23.84 20.94
CA THR A 141 17.20 25.19 21.09
C THR A 141 16.88 25.80 19.71
N PRO A 142 15.89 26.72 19.64
CA PRO A 142 15.50 27.36 18.37
C PRO A 142 16.67 28.05 17.64
N GLU A 143 17.68 28.52 18.37
CA GLU A 143 18.88 29.15 17.81
C GLU A 143 19.86 28.14 17.23
N GLU A 144 20.06 26.99 17.87
CA GLU A 144 20.92 25.92 17.34
C GLU A 144 20.35 25.33 16.06
N SER A 145 19.02 25.20 15.99
CA SER A 145 18.31 24.76 14.79
C SER A 145 18.52 25.72 13.62
N ARG A 146 18.46 27.03 13.87
CA ARG A 146 18.73 28.07 12.85
C ARG A 146 20.16 28.02 12.35
N ARG A 147 21.14 27.91 13.24
CA ARG A 147 22.56 27.86 12.86
C ARG A 147 22.90 26.62 12.02
N LYS A 148 22.33 25.47 12.36
CA LYS A 148 22.50 24.23 11.57
C LYS A 148 21.87 24.38 10.19
N TRP A 149 20.70 25.00 10.10
CA TRP A 149 20.04 25.28 8.82
C TRP A 149 20.86 26.25 7.95
N GLU A 150 21.35 27.36 8.51
CA GLU A 150 22.20 28.32 7.79
C GLU A 150 23.50 27.70 7.28
N ALA A 151 24.16 26.88 8.10
CA ALA A 151 25.35 26.13 7.70
C ALA A 151 25.06 25.12 6.57
N GLN A 152 23.90 24.46 6.64
CA GLN A 152 23.43 23.55 5.59
C GLN A 152 23.15 24.28 4.28
N MET A 153 22.52 25.46 4.33
CA MET A 153 22.21 26.27 3.15
C MET A 153 23.48 26.80 2.48
N ARG A 154 24.47 27.25 3.26
CA ARG A 154 25.80 27.62 2.76
C ARG A 154 26.53 26.46 2.09
N ARG A 155 26.42 25.25 2.64
CA ARG A 155 27.00 24.04 2.02
C ARG A 155 26.40 23.74 0.66
N LEU A 156 25.13 24.08 0.45
CA LEU A 156 24.42 23.90 -0.82
C LEU A 156 24.61 25.08 -1.79
N GLY A 157 25.42 26.08 -1.44
CA GLY A 157 25.70 27.25 -2.28
C GLY A 157 24.53 28.22 -2.40
N VAL A 158 23.54 28.12 -1.49
CA VAL A 158 22.34 28.97 -1.47
C VAL A 158 22.51 30.01 -0.36
N ASP A 159 22.34 31.29 -0.69
CA ASP A 159 22.45 32.37 0.29
C ASP A 159 21.26 32.32 1.28
N PRO A 160 21.48 32.11 2.59
CA PRO A 160 20.39 32.04 3.56
C PRO A 160 19.60 33.36 3.69
N GLU A 161 20.23 34.51 3.41
CA GLU A 161 19.63 35.84 3.54
C GLU A 161 18.51 36.08 2.49
N GLN A 162 18.51 35.34 1.38
CA GLN A 162 17.51 35.51 0.31
C GLN A 162 16.09 35.13 0.75
N PHE A 163 15.95 34.39 1.86
CA PHE A 163 14.66 33.95 2.40
C PHE A 163 14.22 34.78 3.62
N ASN A 164 15.00 35.77 4.03
CA ASN A 164 14.63 36.62 5.16
C ASN A 164 13.66 37.70 4.68
N THR A 165 12.35 37.40 4.72
CA THR A 165 11.33 38.41 4.46
C THR A 165 11.32 39.42 5.61
N LYS A 166 11.75 40.65 5.32
CA LYS A 166 11.60 41.78 6.25
C LYS A 166 10.12 41.87 6.64
N ARG A 167 9.81 41.55 7.90
CA ARG A 167 8.50 41.87 8.49
C ARG A 167 8.35 43.38 8.42
N ASN A 168 7.51 43.86 7.51
CA ASN A 168 7.14 45.25 7.40
C ASN A 168 6.39 45.65 8.67
N THR A 169 7.09 46.28 9.63
CA THR A 169 6.47 47.01 10.73
C THR A 169 6.02 48.36 10.18
N GLY A 170 4.79 48.42 9.68
CA GLY A 170 4.15 49.66 9.25
C GLY A 170 3.10 50.11 10.28
N GLY A 171 3.27 51.35 10.77
CA GLY A 171 2.23 52.30 11.16
C GLY A 171 1.42 51.98 12.40
#